data_AF-A0A7W1FVP4-F1
#
_entry.id   AF-A0A7W1FVP4-F1
#
_cell.length_a   1.000
_cell.length_b   1.000
_cell.length_c   1.000
_cell.angle_alpha   90.00
_cell.angle_beta   90.00
_cell.angle_gamma   90.00
#
_symmetry.space_group_name_H-M   'P 1'
#
loop_
_entity.id
_entity.type
_entity.pdbx_description
1 polymer ?
#
loop_
_entity_poly.entity_id
_entity_poly.type
_entity_poly.pdbx_seq_one_letter_code
_entity_poly.pdbx_strand_id
1 'polypeptide(L)'
;MRSVETGAEASRVPPHDLDAERAVIGAMLVSETAVAAVAERLAAEDFYSEVHRIIYGAMMRLYSRGEPIDQLTLTNELRSVNEFDRIGGRPYVFQIVESVPTAANAGRYADIVRGKALLRAIIDVG
;
A
#
# COMPACT_ATOMS: atom_id res chain seq x y z
N MET A 1 -11.89 44.94 -21.70
CA MET A 1 -11.42 43.61 -22.16
C MET A 1 -10.97 42.83 -20.92
N ARG A 2 -11.92 42.19 -20.24
CA ARG A 2 -11.70 41.36 -19.05
C ARG A 2 -12.27 39.98 -19.39
N SER A 3 -11.39 39.00 -19.55
CA SER A 3 -11.73 37.59 -19.39
C SER A 3 -10.55 36.95 -18.69
N VAL A 4 -10.74 36.76 -17.39
CA VAL A 4 -9.93 35.84 -16.58
C VAL A 4 -10.44 34.46 -16.97
N GLU A 5 -9.65 33.72 -17.73
CA GLU A 5 -9.89 32.29 -17.91
C GLU A 5 -9.28 31.57 -16.70
N THR A 6 -10.13 31.36 -15.70
CA THR A 6 -9.92 30.40 -14.61
C THR A 6 -9.79 29.02 -15.24
N GLY A 7 -8.56 28.52 -15.33
CA GLY A 7 -8.25 27.19 -15.87
C GLY A 7 -7.28 26.46 -14.96
N ALA A 8 -7.59 26.33 -13.67
CA ALA A 8 -6.82 25.52 -12.72
C ALA A 8 -7.66 24.36 -12.15
N GLU A 9 -8.48 23.73 -12.98
CA GLU A 9 -9.10 22.43 -12.66
C GLU A 9 -8.58 21.35 -13.62
N ALA A 10 -7.26 21.24 -13.72
CA ALA A 10 -6.66 20.00 -14.17
C ALA A 10 -6.75 19.02 -13.00
N SER A 11 -7.52 17.95 -13.18
CA SER A 11 -7.62 16.76 -12.32
C SER A 11 -6.31 16.48 -11.58
N ARG A 12 -6.16 17.02 -10.37
CA ARG A 12 -4.91 16.92 -9.62
C ARG A 12 -4.88 15.52 -9.03
N VAL A 13 -4.19 14.61 -9.72
CA VAL A 13 -4.00 13.25 -9.22
C VAL A 13 -3.44 13.36 -7.80
N PRO A 14 -4.10 12.78 -6.78
CA PRO A 14 -3.65 12.91 -5.40
C PRO A 14 -2.20 12.43 -5.25
N PRO A 15 -1.37 13.07 -4.41
CA PRO A 15 0.00 12.63 -4.17
C PRO A 15 0.09 11.13 -3.82
N HIS A 16 0.89 10.38 -4.56
CA HIS A 16 1.08 8.94 -4.36
C HIS A 16 2.45 8.47 -4.86
N ASP A 17 2.82 7.24 -4.53
CA ASP A 17 4.02 6.56 -5.02
C ASP A 17 3.76 5.04 -5.07
N LEU A 18 3.30 4.55 -6.23
CA LEU A 18 2.92 3.14 -6.39
C LEU A 18 4.12 2.18 -6.34
N ASP A 19 5.33 2.66 -6.62
CA ASP A 19 6.54 1.84 -6.53
C ASP A 19 6.93 1.66 -5.06
N ALA A 20 6.85 2.72 -4.25
CA ALA A 20 7.05 2.63 -2.81
C ALA A 20 6.00 1.73 -2.15
N GLU A 21 4.72 1.85 -2.52
CA GLU A 21 3.66 0.98 -1.98
C GLU A 21 3.90 -0.51 -2.28
N ARG A 22 4.28 -0.82 -3.53
CA ARG A 22 4.65 -2.19 -3.94
C ARG A 22 5.86 -2.71 -3.17
N ALA A 23 6.90 -1.88 -3.03
CA ALA A 23 8.10 -2.24 -2.28
C ALA A 23 7.83 -2.49 -0.80
N VAL A 24 6.91 -1.74 -0.17
CA VAL A 24 6.47 -1.98 1.21
C VAL A 24 5.83 -3.36 1.35
N ILE A 25 4.81 -3.66 0.53
CA ILE A 25 4.10 -4.94 0.61
C ILE A 25 5.05 -6.10 0.28
N GLY A 26 5.86 -5.96 -0.77
CA GLY A 26 6.86 -6.96 -1.13
C GLY A 26 7.85 -7.23 0.00
N ALA A 27 8.35 -6.18 0.66
CA ALA A 27 9.26 -6.31 1.81
C ALA A 27 8.63 -7.09 2.97
N MET A 28 7.37 -6.80 3.28
CA MET A 28 6.64 -7.46 4.35
C MET A 28 6.34 -8.94 4.05
N LEU A 29 6.20 -9.32 2.78
CA LEU A 29 6.01 -10.72 2.36
C LEU A 29 7.28 -11.58 2.46
N VAL A 30 8.46 -10.96 2.47
CA VAL A 30 9.75 -11.68 2.50
C VAL A 30 10.46 -11.57 3.86
N SER A 31 9.98 -10.73 4.77
CA SER A 31 10.65 -10.44 6.04
C SER A 31 9.69 -10.08 7.15
N GLU A 32 9.69 -10.88 8.22
CA GLU A 32 8.89 -10.62 9.43
C GLU A 32 9.32 -9.34 10.16
N THR A 33 10.61 -9.00 10.15
CA THR A 33 11.09 -7.74 10.75
C THR A 33 10.59 -6.51 9.97
N ALA A 34 10.43 -6.64 8.65
CA ALA A 34 9.80 -5.60 7.84
C ALA A 34 8.32 -5.42 8.20
N VAL A 35 7.58 -6.50 8.50
CA VAL A 35 6.18 -6.41 8.96
C VAL A 35 6.07 -5.53 10.20
N ALA A 36 6.85 -5.82 11.25
CA ALA A 36 6.83 -5.04 12.48
C ALA A 36 7.18 -3.56 12.23
N ALA A 37 8.24 -3.30 11.47
CA ALA A 37 8.66 -1.94 11.16
C ALA A 37 7.61 -1.14 10.38
N VAL A 38 6.89 -1.78 9.44
CA VAL A 38 5.86 -1.10 8.65
C VAL A 38 4.57 -0.90 9.46
N ALA A 39 4.18 -1.89 10.28
CA ALA A 39 2.98 -1.82 11.13
C ALA A 39 3.02 -0.64 12.13
N GLU A 40 4.21 -0.24 12.58
CA GLU A 40 4.39 0.95 13.42
C GLU A 40 4.25 2.28 12.67
N ARG A 41 4.35 2.26 11.33
CA ARG A 41 4.49 3.46 10.49
C ARG A 41 3.27 3.79 9.66
N LEU A 42 2.53 2.78 9.20
CA LEU A 42 1.43 2.94 8.25
C LEU A 42 0.12 2.40 8.79
N ALA A 43 -0.97 3.00 8.31
CA ALA A 43 -2.31 2.43 8.32
C ALA A 43 -2.73 2.06 6.89
N ALA A 44 -3.79 1.26 6.73
CA ALA A 44 -4.25 0.84 5.41
C ALA A 44 -4.65 2.05 4.54
N GLU A 45 -5.18 3.10 5.15
CA GLU A 45 -5.65 4.32 4.50
C GLU A 45 -4.51 5.17 3.93
N ASP A 46 -3.27 4.94 4.36
CA ASP A 46 -2.10 5.66 3.85
C ASP A 46 -1.79 5.29 2.40
N PHE A 47 -2.10 4.05 1.99
CA PHE A 47 -1.93 3.62 0.61
C PHE A 47 -2.93 4.34 -0.31
N TYR A 48 -2.47 4.76 -1.48
CA TYR A 48 -3.33 5.36 -2.51
C TYR A 48 -4.11 4.29 -3.27
N SER A 49 -3.45 3.19 -3.64
CA SER A 49 -4.09 2.08 -4.36
C SER A 49 -5.05 1.30 -3.47
N GLU A 50 -6.33 1.22 -3.87
CA GLU A 50 -7.33 0.39 -3.19
C GLU A 50 -6.86 -1.06 -3.04
N VAL A 51 -6.23 -1.60 -4.10
CA VAL A 51 -5.68 -2.96 -4.09
C VAL A 51 -4.61 -3.11 -3.01
N HIS A 52 -3.72 -2.13 -2.85
CA HIS A 52 -2.71 -2.17 -1.80
C HIS A 52 -3.31 -2.01 -0.40
N ARG A 53 -4.38 -1.22 -0.23
CA ARG A 53 -5.14 -1.14 1.04
C ARG A 53 -5.67 -2.51 1.44
N ILE A 54 -6.30 -3.21 0.50
CA ILE A 54 -6.87 -4.55 0.72
C ILE A 54 -5.78 -5.53 1.14
N ILE A 55 -4.67 -5.56 0.39
CA ILE A 55 -3.55 -6.47 0.68
C ILE A 55 -2.95 -6.15 2.05
N TYR A 56 -2.63 -4.89 2.33
CA TYR A 56 -2.07 -4.48 3.62
C TYR A 56 -3.02 -4.80 4.78
N GLY A 57 -4.32 -4.55 4.61
CA GLY A 57 -5.35 -4.91 5.59
C GLY A 57 -5.36 -6.40 5.89
N ALA A 58 -5.28 -7.26 4.87
CA ALA A 58 -5.18 -8.71 5.05
C ALA A 58 -3.90 -9.11 5.79
N MET A 59 -2.76 -8.48 5.48
CA MET A 59 -1.50 -8.69 6.21
C MET A 59 -1.64 -8.30 7.68
N MET A 60 -2.30 -7.20 8.00
CA MET A 60 -2.53 -6.78 9.40
C MET A 60 -3.48 -7.72 10.14
N ARG A 61 -4.48 -8.31 9.47
CA ARG A 61 -5.32 -9.36 10.07
C ARG A 61 -4.49 -10.59 10.45
N LEU A 62 -3.63 -11.07 9.55
CA LEU A 62 -2.70 -12.17 9.84
C LEU A 62 -1.76 -11.81 10.99
N TYR A 63 -1.14 -10.63 10.92
CA TYR A 63 -0.23 -10.12 11.95
C TYR A 63 -0.88 -10.09 13.34
N SER A 64 -2.13 -9.61 13.43
CA SER A 64 -2.87 -9.53 14.69
C SER A 64 -3.17 -10.89 15.32
N ARG A 65 -3.22 -11.96 14.51
CA ARG A 65 -3.40 -13.34 14.97
C ARG A 65 -2.08 -14.06 15.24
N GLY A 66 -0.94 -13.40 15.02
CA GLY A 66 0.39 -14.01 15.10
C GLY A 66 0.65 -15.03 14.00
N GLU A 67 -0.07 -14.94 12.87
CA GLU A 67 0.14 -15.82 11.72
C GLU A 67 1.27 -15.29 10.83
N PRO A 68 2.10 -16.19 10.26
CA PRO A 68 3.15 -15.77 9.34
C PRO A 68 2.55 -15.12 8.10
N ILE A 69 3.21 -14.07 7.61
CA ILE A 69 2.77 -13.32 6.43
C ILE A 69 3.66 -13.71 5.26
N ASP A 70 3.15 -14.61 4.43
CA ASP A 70 3.78 -15.06 3.20
C ASP A 70 2.72 -15.14 2.08
N GLN A 71 3.16 -15.50 0.88
CA GLN A 71 2.27 -15.54 -0.28
C GLN A 71 1.08 -16.52 -0.10
N LEU A 72 1.30 -17.65 0.57
CA LEU A 72 0.28 -18.68 0.76
C LEU A 72 -0.74 -18.21 1.81
N THR A 73 -0.28 -17.74 2.97
CA THR A 73 -1.17 -17.26 4.03
C THR A 73 -1.96 -16.04 3.61
N LEU A 74 -1.32 -15.07 2.93
CA LEU A 74 -2.00 -13.91 2.36
C LEU A 74 -3.08 -14.32 1.35
N THR A 75 -2.76 -15.25 0.44
CA THR A 75 -3.74 -15.74 -0.55
C THR A 75 -4.94 -16.39 0.12
N ASN A 76 -4.72 -17.19 1.16
CA ASN A 76 -5.79 -17.85 1.91
C ASN A 76 -6.66 -16.84 2.66
N GLU A 77 -6.03 -15.85 3.32
CA GLU A 77 -6.74 -14.77 4.00
C GLU A 77 -7.60 -13.96 3.05
N LEU A 78 -7.08 -13.57 1.88
CA LEU A 78 -7.84 -12.81 0.89
C LEU A 78 -9.01 -13.63 0.30
N ARG A 79 -8.85 -14.94 0.16
CA ARG A 79 -9.93 -15.83 -0.32
C ARG A 79 -11.02 -16.02 0.72
N SER A 80 -10.67 -16.14 2.00
CA SER A 80 -11.64 -16.40 3.07
C SER A 80 -12.67 -15.27 3.21
N VAL A 81 -12.29 -14.04 2.82
CA VAL A 81 -13.17 -12.85 2.83
C VAL A 81 -13.61 -12.38 1.44
N ASN A 82 -13.41 -13.19 0.39
CA ASN A 82 -13.78 -12.87 -1.00
C ASN A 82 -13.13 -11.58 -1.57
N GLU A 83 -11.92 -11.25 -1.12
CA GLU A 83 -11.14 -10.09 -1.60
C GLU A 83 -10.10 -10.46 -2.67
N PHE A 84 -9.77 -11.75 -2.81
CA PHE A 84 -8.70 -12.22 -3.70
C PHE A 84 -8.89 -11.81 -5.18
N ASP A 85 -10.11 -11.89 -5.69
CA ASP A 85 -10.38 -11.51 -7.08
C ASP A 85 -10.36 -9.98 -7.28
N ARG A 86 -10.63 -9.20 -6.22
CA ARG A 86 -10.59 -7.72 -6.25
C ARG A 86 -9.18 -7.19 -6.44
N ILE A 87 -8.16 -7.95 -6.05
CA ILE A 87 -6.75 -7.55 -6.17
C ILE A 87 -6.12 -7.99 -7.51
N GLY A 88 -6.90 -8.53 -8.44
CA GLY A 88 -6.40 -9.09 -9.71
C GLY A 88 -5.90 -10.54 -9.60
N GLY A 89 -6.13 -11.18 -8.45
CA GLY A 89 -5.84 -12.59 -8.21
C GLY A 89 -4.34 -12.94 -8.19
N ARG A 90 -4.07 -14.19 -8.58
CA ARG A 90 -2.78 -14.86 -8.39
C ARG A 90 -1.59 -14.15 -9.09
N PRO A 91 -1.71 -13.64 -10.33
CA PRO A 91 -0.62 -12.94 -11.00
C PRO A 91 -0.14 -11.69 -10.25
N TYR A 92 -1.06 -10.96 -9.62
CA TYR A 92 -0.74 -9.70 -8.98
C TYR A 92 0.06 -9.88 -7.69
N VAL A 93 -0.32 -10.87 -6.87
CA VAL A 93 0.44 -11.21 -5.65
C VAL A 93 1.87 -11.62 -5.99
N PHE A 94 2.06 -12.38 -7.07
CA PHE A 94 3.39 -12.78 -7.52
C PHE A 94 4.25 -11.58 -7.96
N GLN A 95 3.68 -10.66 -8.74
CA GLN A 95 4.38 -9.45 -9.19
C GLN A 95 4.82 -8.54 -8.03
N ILE A 96 4.04 -8.48 -6.94
CA ILE A 96 4.40 -7.70 -5.77
C ILE A 96 5.66 -8.26 -5.09
N VAL A 97 5.77 -9.58 -4.97
CA VAL A 97 6.96 -10.22 -4.36
C VAL A 97 8.22 -9.89 -5.17
N GLU A 98 8.13 -9.84 -6.50
CA GLU A 98 9.25 -9.49 -7.38
C GLU A 98 9.62 -8.00 -7.36
N SER A 99 8.73 -7.14 -6.87
CA SER A 99 8.91 -5.69 -6.94
C SER A 99 9.85 -5.11 -5.88
N VAL A 100 10.21 -5.88 -4.84
CA VAL A 100 11.06 -5.40 -3.74
C VAL A 100 12.54 -5.69 -4.01
N PRO A 101 13.42 -4.66 -4.09
CA PRO A 101 14.85 -4.90 -4.25
C PRO A 101 15.51 -5.47 -2.98
N THR A 102 15.03 -5.05 -1.80
CA THR A 102 15.49 -5.54 -0.49
C THR A 102 14.50 -5.18 0.61
N ALA A 103 14.27 -6.12 1.53
CA ALA A 103 13.42 -5.91 2.70
C ALA A 103 14.04 -4.96 3.74
N ALA A 104 15.38 -4.80 3.72
CA ALA A 104 16.09 -3.95 4.69
C ALA A 104 15.65 -2.48 4.64
N ASN A 105 15.10 -2.04 3.50
CA ASN A 105 14.64 -0.67 3.29
C ASN A 105 13.13 -0.47 3.55
N ALA A 106 12.42 -1.46 4.09
CA ALA A 106 10.97 -1.41 4.30
C ALA A 106 10.50 -0.14 5.01
N GLY A 107 11.19 0.25 6.11
CA GLY A 107 10.87 1.46 6.85
C GLY A 107 10.98 2.73 6.00
N ARG A 108 12.02 2.83 5.15
CA ARG A 108 12.21 3.99 4.26
C ARG A 108 11.11 4.07 3.20
N TYR A 109 10.70 2.94 2.64
CA TYR A 109 9.58 2.91 1.69
C TYR A 109 8.26 3.29 2.37
N ALA A 110 8.05 2.84 3.62
CA ALA A 110 6.90 3.22 4.42
C ALA A 110 6.86 4.73 4.69
N ASP A 111 8.00 5.35 5.00
CA ASP A 111 8.08 6.80 5.20
C ASP A 111 7.71 7.58 3.94
N ILE A 112 8.06 7.08 2.74
CA ILE A 112 7.64 7.68 1.47
C ILE A 112 6.12 7.62 1.33
N VAL A 113 5.50 6.45 1.53
CA VAL A 113 4.05 6.26 1.45
C VAL A 113 3.33 7.18 2.44
N ARG A 114 3.80 7.23 3.69
CA ARG A 114 3.25 8.11 4.73
C ARG A 114 3.34 9.58 4.35
N GLY A 115 4.48 10.01 3.80
CA GLY A 115 4.66 11.38 3.32
C GLY A 115 3.65 11.75 2.23
N LYS A 116 3.38 10.83 1.29
CA LYS A 116 2.33 11.03 0.27
C LYS A 116 0.94 11.09 0.89
N ALA A 117 0.63 10.19 1.84
CA ALA A 117 -0.66 10.17 2.54
C ALA A 117 -0.95 11.49 3.27
N LEU A 118 0.04 12.04 3.99
CA LEU A 118 -0.08 13.33 4.65
C LEU A 118 -0.35 14.47 3.66
N LEU A 119 0.36 14.49 2.52
CA LEU A 119 0.11 15.49 1.48
C LEU A 119 -1.30 15.36 0.89
N ARG A 120 -1.82 14.13 0.68
CA ARG A 120 -3.21 13.94 0.25
C ARG A 120 -4.19 14.50 1.28
N ALA A 121 -3.98 14.21 2.57
CA ALA A 121 -4.86 14.67 3.64
C ALA A 121 -4.89 16.21 3.74
N ILE A 122 -3.75 16.88 3.53
CA ILE A 122 -3.70 18.36 3.50
C ILE A 122 -4.51 18.92 2.32
N ILE A 123 -4.46 18.28 1.15
CA ILE A 123 -5.19 18.72 -0.05
C ILE A 123 -6.69 18.48 0.11
N ASP A 124 -7.11 17.39 0.77
CA ASP A 124 -8.52 17.04 0.94
C ASP A 124 -9.27 17.96 1.93
N VAL A 125 -8.53 18.59 2.86
CA VAL A 125 -9.08 19.52 3.86
C VAL A 125 -9.17 20.97 3.33
N GLY A 126 -8.46 21.31 2.25
CA GLY A 126 -8.35 22.67 1.72
C GLY A 126 -9.20 22.91 0.48
#